data_AF-A0A5J5E312-F1
#
_entry.id   AF-A0A5J5E312-F1
#
_cell.length_a   1.000
_cell.length_b   1.000
_cell.length_c   1.000
_cell.angle_alpha   90.00
_cell.angle_beta   90.00
_cell.angle_gamma   90.00
#
_symmetry.space_group_name_H-M   'P 1'
#
loop_
_entity.id
_entity.type
_entity.pdbx_description
1 polymer ?
#
loop_
_entity_poly.entity_id
_entity_poly.type
_entity_poly.pdbx_seq_one_letter_code
_entity_poly.pdbx_strand_id
1 'polypeptide(L)'
;MDRSSPNGFRVSVAVVSLLLGVLSSFLAWAVYWSVLDWRGSQWGMSDARTQLVLTASADAGHDDGKNLEATRDLARYLSGHGISLLEGSVGDGWPAIVFQSSGSSIGWADALPRECRDVDSRMACVIESSFSAGQWREHGDAPLLPAGFSVGGVVRVPGVNVGGNLQYVLPLGAVPLFPGSVYVNTSDPQRLREISDLLVRCGMDMTQPQTQSLWSSLAGDSFVGITLLFLVLALVCACVCVMTMETARKADLHVRRLFGATGRQVWAGRVRAAIVPIAAGVLAGTVLSAVLITVVSGRTGIGPAAAFAAAFISGTVLTALVTALAEWLGIRSNDEVER
;
A
#
# COMPACT_ATOMS: atom_id res chain seq x y z
N MET A 1 47.58 6.90 -17.72
CA MET A 1 46.10 6.93 -17.67
C MET A 1 45.70 7.42 -16.29
N ASP A 2 45.63 8.74 -16.12
CA ASP A 2 45.47 9.41 -14.83
C ASP A 2 44.07 9.20 -14.26
N ARG A 3 43.94 8.30 -13.28
CA ARG A 3 42.70 8.04 -12.52
C ARG A 3 42.55 8.91 -11.27
N SER A 4 43.47 9.82 -10.99
CA SER A 4 43.50 10.59 -9.73
C SER A 4 42.98 12.04 -9.83
N SER A 5 42.21 12.40 -10.85
CA SER A 5 41.63 13.75 -10.90
C SER A 5 40.48 13.90 -9.89
N PRO A 6 40.32 15.07 -9.24
CA PRO A 6 39.19 15.36 -8.36
C PRO A 6 37.82 15.20 -9.04
N ASN A 7 37.80 15.24 -10.38
CA ASN A 7 36.60 15.03 -11.20
C ASN A 7 36.12 13.56 -11.19
N GLY A 8 37.04 12.58 -11.10
CA GLY A 8 36.67 11.16 -11.13
C GLY A 8 35.74 10.75 -9.97
N PHE A 9 36.03 11.21 -8.76
CA PHE A 9 35.21 10.92 -7.58
C PHE A 9 33.84 11.60 -7.64
N ARG A 10 33.76 12.84 -8.13
CA ARG A 10 32.48 13.54 -8.30
C ARG A 10 31.58 12.80 -9.30
N VAL A 11 32.16 12.28 -10.38
CA VAL A 11 31.42 11.50 -11.38
C VAL A 11 30.98 10.15 -10.81
N SER A 12 31.86 9.41 -10.12
CA SER A 12 31.49 8.13 -9.51
C SER A 12 30.42 8.28 -8.42
N VAL A 13 30.52 9.29 -7.56
CA VAL A 13 29.49 9.60 -6.56
C VAL A 13 28.17 9.99 -7.25
N ALA A 14 28.20 10.80 -8.31
CA ALA A 14 27.00 11.17 -9.05
C ALA A 14 26.32 9.96 -9.71
N VAL A 15 27.09 9.03 -10.30
CA VAL A 15 26.56 7.80 -10.92
C VAL A 15 25.95 6.87 -9.88
N VAL A 16 26.65 6.65 -8.76
CA VAL A 16 26.12 5.84 -7.63
C VAL A 16 24.84 6.47 -7.08
N SER A 17 24.82 7.79 -6.90
CA SER A 17 23.65 8.52 -6.41
C SER A 17 22.47 8.45 -7.38
N LEU A 18 22.74 8.47 -8.68
CA LEU A 18 21.72 8.28 -9.71
C LEU A 18 21.08 6.89 -9.62
N LEU A 19 21.89 5.83 -9.57
CA LEU A 19 21.39 4.46 -9.48
C LEU A 19 20.62 4.21 -8.18
N LEU A 20 21.11 4.71 -7.05
CA LEU A 20 20.41 4.64 -5.78
C LEU A 20 19.11 5.46 -5.81
N GLY A 21 19.08 6.60 -6.50
CA GLY A 21 17.87 7.38 -6.73
C GLY A 21 16.82 6.62 -7.55
N VAL A 22 17.24 5.88 -8.58
CA VAL A 22 16.36 5.01 -9.37
C VAL A 22 15.75 3.91 -8.49
N LEU A 23 16.57 3.20 -7.72
CA LEU A 23 16.10 2.10 -6.86
C LEU A 23 15.21 2.59 -5.71
N SER A 24 15.55 3.72 -5.10
CA SER A 24 14.72 4.34 -4.04
C SER A 24 13.37 4.77 -4.59
N SER A 25 13.34 5.26 -5.84
CA SER A 25 12.10 5.55 -6.55
C SER A 25 11.26 4.29 -6.77
N PHE A 26 11.84 3.21 -7.30
CA PHE A 26 11.10 1.96 -7.47
C PHE A 26 10.53 1.42 -6.15
N LEU A 27 11.29 1.49 -5.04
CA LEU A 27 10.78 1.08 -3.73
C LEU A 27 9.64 1.98 -3.25
N ALA A 28 9.76 3.31 -3.39
CA ALA A 28 8.70 4.24 -3.00
C ALA A 28 7.41 4.00 -3.80
N TRP A 29 7.55 3.69 -5.09
CA TRP A 29 6.43 3.33 -5.96
C TRP A 29 5.84 1.97 -5.64
N ALA A 30 6.67 0.99 -5.31
CA ALA A 30 6.23 -0.31 -4.83
C ALA A 30 5.36 -0.15 -3.59
N VAL A 31 5.88 0.50 -2.55
CA VAL A 31 5.14 0.79 -1.32
C VAL A 31 3.86 1.58 -1.61
N TYR A 32 3.92 2.59 -2.49
CA TYR A 32 2.74 3.37 -2.84
C TYR A 32 1.63 2.51 -3.47
N TRP A 33 1.98 1.65 -4.44
CA TRP A 33 1.00 0.75 -5.05
C TRP A 33 0.50 -0.32 -4.09
N SER A 34 1.36 -0.92 -3.27
CA SER A 34 0.95 -1.88 -2.24
C SER A 34 -0.01 -1.25 -1.24
N VAL A 35 0.21 0.01 -0.85
CA VAL A 35 -0.72 0.75 0.03
C VAL A 35 -2.04 1.05 -0.67
N LEU A 36 -2.01 1.39 -1.96
CA LEU A 36 -3.24 1.56 -2.73
C LEU A 36 -4.01 0.25 -2.87
N ASP A 37 -3.33 -0.85 -3.13
CA ASP A 37 -3.92 -2.18 -3.25
C ASP A 37 -4.51 -2.62 -1.90
N TRP A 38 -3.78 -2.43 -0.80
CA TRP A 38 -4.26 -2.66 0.56
C TRP A 38 -5.49 -1.80 0.92
N ARG A 39 -5.51 -0.52 0.54
CA ARG A 39 -6.70 0.33 0.72
C ARG A 39 -7.86 -0.06 -0.18
N GLY A 40 -7.54 -0.52 -1.40
CA GLY A 40 -8.50 -1.00 -2.38
C GLY A 40 -9.16 -2.31 -1.95
N SER A 41 -8.40 -3.22 -1.35
CA SER A 41 -8.90 -4.49 -0.82
C SER A 41 -9.84 -4.31 0.38
N GLN A 42 -9.73 -3.18 1.08
CA GLN A 42 -10.65 -2.76 2.14
C GLN A 42 -11.84 -1.91 1.62
N TRP A 43 -12.00 -1.79 0.30
CA TRP A 43 -13.01 -0.98 -0.40
C TRP A 43 -13.17 0.43 0.18
N GLY A 44 -12.09 1.08 0.60
CA GLY A 44 -12.12 2.45 1.11
C GLY A 44 -12.65 2.62 2.54
N MET A 45 -12.71 1.55 3.33
CA MET A 45 -12.92 1.65 4.78
C MET A 45 -11.66 2.20 5.46
N SER A 46 -11.75 3.44 5.92
CA SER A 46 -10.59 4.18 6.46
C SER A 46 -10.04 3.62 7.77
N ASP A 47 -10.91 3.03 8.59
CA ASP A 47 -10.61 2.48 9.91
C ASP A 47 -10.70 0.95 9.96
N ALA A 48 -10.58 0.24 8.83
CA ALA A 48 -10.58 -1.22 8.83
C ALA A 48 -9.44 -1.75 9.71
N ARG A 49 -9.77 -2.54 10.73
CA ARG A 49 -8.78 -3.06 11.68
C ARG A 49 -8.63 -4.57 11.62
N THR A 50 -9.71 -5.28 11.32
CA THR A 50 -9.75 -6.73 11.39
C THR A 50 -10.43 -7.27 10.14
N GLN A 51 -9.76 -8.20 9.46
CA GLN A 51 -10.36 -9.05 8.45
C GLN A 51 -10.83 -10.34 9.13
N LEU A 52 -12.09 -10.67 8.88
CA LEU A 52 -12.74 -11.91 9.27
C LEU A 52 -12.92 -12.74 8.01
N VAL A 53 -12.71 -14.05 8.12
CA VAL A 53 -13.02 -14.97 7.05
C VAL A 53 -14.21 -15.81 7.51
N LEU A 54 -15.32 -15.63 6.81
CA LEU A 54 -16.57 -16.31 7.06
C LEU A 54 -16.62 -17.60 6.26
N THR A 55 -16.98 -18.69 6.93
CA THR A 55 -17.25 -19.99 6.33
C THR A 55 -18.68 -20.39 6.63
N ALA A 56 -19.31 -21.16 5.74
CA ALA A 56 -20.64 -21.70 6.04
C ALA A 56 -20.56 -22.57 7.30
N SER A 57 -21.45 -22.34 8.26
CA SER A 57 -21.50 -23.11 9.50
C SER A 57 -22.08 -24.50 9.22
N ALA A 58 -21.48 -25.54 9.80
CA ALA A 58 -21.93 -26.92 9.62
C ALA A 58 -23.31 -27.17 10.24
N ASP A 59 -23.67 -26.39 11.26
CA ASP A 59 -24.92 -26.50 12.01
C ASP A 59 -26.02 -25.56 11.47
N ALA A 60 -25.72 -24.79 10.42
CA ALA A 60 -26.68 -23.87 9.82
C ALA A 60 -27.82 -24.64 9.12
N GLY A 61 -29.03 -24.54 9.67
CA GLY A 61 -30.23 -24.89 8.91
C GLY A 61 -30.31 -23.99 7.67
N HIS A 62 -30.47 -24.58 6.49
CA HIS A 62 -30.57 -23.88 5.21
C HIS A 62 -31.95 -23.20 5.05
N ASP A 63 -32.25 -22.25 5.93
CA ASP A 63 -33.48 -21.45 5.93
C ASP A 63 -33.12 -19.98 5.69
N ASP A 64 -33.13 -19.58 4.42
CA ASP A 64 -32.78 -18.24 3.97
C ASP A 64 -33.59 -17.14 4.68
N GLY A 65 -34.83 -17.44 5.09
CA GLY A 65 -35.68 -16.50 5.83
C GLY A 65 -35.14 -16.20 7.23
N LYS A 66 -34.75 -17.25 7.97
CA LYS A 66 -34.15 -17.10 9.30
C LYS A 66 -32.76 -16.48 9.24
N ASN A 67 -31.96 -16.86 8.23
CA ASN A 67 -30.63 -16.28 8.04
C ASN A 67 -30.70 -14.79 7.70
N LEU A 68 -31.71 -14.37 6.93
CA LEU A 68 -31.96 -12.96 6.63
C LEU A 68 -32.36 -12.16 7.88
N GLU A 69 -33.25 -12.71 8.72
CA GLU A 69 -33.65 -12.07 9.98
C GLU A 69 -32.46 -11.93 10.95
N ALA A 70 -31.64 -12.96 11.07
CA ALA A 70 -30.40 -12.91 11.85
C ALA A 70 -29.41 -11.89 11.28
N THR A 71 -29.32 -11.75 9.96
CA THR A 71 -28.47 -10.72 9.33
C THR A 71 -28.95 -9.31 9.66
N ARG A 72 -30.28 -9.11 9.79
CA ARG A 72 -30.86 -7.83 10.25
C ARG A 72 -30.58 -7.57 11.74
N ASP A 73 -30.59 -8.60 12.57
CA ASP A 73 -30.14 -8.50 13.97
C ASP A 73 -28.68 -8.05 14.05
N LEU A 74 -27.81 -8.63 13.22
CA LEU A 74 -26.41 -8.23 13.11
C LEU A 74 -26.27 -6.76 12.68
N ALA A 75 -27.00 -6.32 11.65
CA ALA A 75 -26.99 -4.92 11.20
C ALA A 75 -27.42 -3.94 12.32
N ARG A 76 -28.45 -4.29 13.09
CA ARG A 76 -28.90 -3.50 14.26
C ARG A 76 -27.85 -3.46 15.36
N TYR A 77 -27.20 -4.58 15.66
CA TYR A 77 -26.14 -4.63 16.66
C TYR A 77 -24.93 -3.76 16.24
N LEU A 78 -24.50 -3.87 14.98
CA LEU A 78 -23.35 -3.13 14.46
C LEU A 78 -23.60 -1.61 14.46
N SER A 79 -24.76 -1.18 13.97
CA SER A 79 -25.16 0.23 14.00
C SER A 79 -25.27 0.78 15.41
N GLY A 80 -25.87 0.04 16.34
CA GLY A 80 -26.00 0.44 17.76
C GLY A 80 -24.66 0.61 18.48
N HIS A 81 -23.59 -0.02 17.98
CA HIS A 81 -22.26 0.00 18.59
C HIS A 81 -21.21 0.78 17.81
N GLY A 82 -21.60 1.52 16.77
CA GLY A 82 -20.63 2.30 16.00
C GLY A 82 -19.76 1.47 15.05
N ILE A 83 -20.11 0.21 14.82
CA ILE A 83 -19.28 -0.74 14.08
C ILE A 83 -19.70 -0.74 12.61
N SER A 84 -18.73 -0.53 11.74
CA SER A 84 -18.91 -0.66 10.29
C SER A 84 -18.46 -2.05 9.84
N LEU A 85 -19.12 -2.59 8.83
CA LEU A 85 -18.83 -3.88 8.23
C LEU A 85 -18.89 -3.78 6.71
N LEU A 86 -17.94 -4.43 6.04
CA LEU A 86 -17.95 -4.62 4.59
C LEU A 86 -17.67 -6.07 4.25
N GLU A 87 -18.57 -6.69 3.51
CA GLU A 87 -18.41 -8.00 2.90
C GLU A 87 -18.41 -7.82 1.39
N GLY A 88 -17.50 -8.49 0.71
CA GLY A 88 -17.62 -8.70 -0.74
C GLY A 88 -17.77 -10.18 -0.97
N SER A 89 -18.94 -10.54 -1.46
CA SER A 89 -19.21 -11.89 -1.90
C SER A 89 -18.61 -12.06 -3.30
N VAL A 90 -17.66 -13.00 -3.42
CA VAL A 90 -17.08 -13.43 -4.69
C VAL A 90 -17.19 -14.96 -4.74
N GLY A 91 -18.15 -15.48 -5.50
CA GLY A 91 -18.40 -16.92 -5.59
C GLY A 91 -19.88 -17.25 -5.61
N ASP A 92 -20.30 -18.18 -4.74
CA ASP A 92 -21.66 -18.75 -4.67
C ASP A 92 -22.73 -17.78 -4.14
N GLY A 93 -22.33 -16.59 -3.67
CA GLY A 93 -23.24 -15.54 -3.22
C GLY A 93 -23.57 -14.50 -4.29
N TRP A 94 -24.32 -13.47 -3.90
CA TRP A 94 -24.65 -12.37 -4.80
C TRP A 94 -23.38 -11.65 -5.26
N PRO A 95 -23.30 -11.18 -6.52
CA PRO A 95 -22.17 -10.40 -7.01
C PRO A 95 -22.27 -8.96 -6.48
N ALA A 96 -22.17 -8.81 -5.15
CA ALA A 96 -22.44 -7.56 -4.47
C ALA A 96 -21.49 -7.32 -3.30
N ILE A 97 -21.28 -6.04 -2.99
CA ILE A 97 -20.71 -5.59 -1.74
C ILE A 97 -21.87 -5.39 -0.76
N VAL A 98 -21.87 -6.16 0.32
CA VAL A 98 -22.80 -5.99 1.42
C VAL A 98 -22.14 -5.10 2.47
N PHE A 99 -22.82 -4.03 2.87
CA PHE A 99 -22.23 -3.04 3.76
C PHE A 99 -23.14 -2.67 4.93
N GLN A 100 -22.51 -2.41 6.07
CA GLN A 100 -23.09 -1.65 7.16
C GLN A 100 -22.14 -0.48 7.45
N SER A 101 -22.59 0.75 7.19
CA SER A 101 -21.82 1.94 7.55
C SER A 101 -22.30 2.46 8.90
N SER A 102 -21.36 2.72 9.79
CA SER A 102 -21.60 3.41 11.05
C SER A 102 -20.47 4.40 11.31
N GLY A 103 -20.83 5.67 11.45
CA GLY A 103 -19.89 6.79 11.39
C GLY A 103 -19.28 6.95 10.00
N SER A 104 -18.44 7.97 9.82
CA SER A 104 -17.80 8.29 8.52
C SER A 104 -16.70 7.32 8.10
N SER A 105 -16.76 6.07 8.56
CA SER A 105 -15.72 5.04 8.34
C SER A 105 -15.64 4.61 6.87
N ILE A 106 -16.79 4.57 6.19
CA ILE A 106 -16.94 4.20 4.77
C ILE A 106 -17.49 5.40 4.00
N GLY A 107 -16.60 6.31 3.59
CA GLY A 107 -17.03 7.62 3.06
C GLY A 107 -17.90 7.57 1.79
N TRP A 108 -17.77 6.54 0.96
CA TRP A 108 -18.64 6.39 -0.22
C TRP A 108 -20.02 5.83 0.12
N ALA A 109 -20.16 5.08 1.22
CA ALA A 109 -21.44 4.55 1.66
C ALA A 109 -22.35 5.67 2.19
N ASP A 110 -21.79 6.69 2.83
CA ASP A 110 -22.54 7.85 3.32
C ASP A 110 -23.09 8.73 2.18
N ALA A 111 -22.43 8.68 1.02
CA ALA A 111 -22.82 9.38 -0.20
C ALA A 111 -23.91 8.65 -0.99
N LEU A 112 -24.27 7.42 -0.61
CA LEU A 112 -25.32 6.67 -1.28
C LEU A 112 -26.69 7.35 -1.14
N PRO A 113 -27.57 7.21 -2.15
CA PRO A 113 -28.99 7.51 -2.01
C PRO A 113 -29.54 6.90 -0.73
N ARG A 114 -30.46 7.61 -0.05
CA ARG A 114 -31.05 7.13 1.21
C ARG A 114 -31.71 5.77 1.03
N GLU A 115 -32.37 5.57 -0.10
CA GLU A 115 -33.00 4.30 -0.46
C GLU A 115 -31.99 3.15 -0.50
N CYS A 116 -30.82 3.31 -1.15
CA CYS A 116 -29.78 2.27 -1.18
C CYS A 116 -29.13 1.97 0.18
N ARG A 117 -29.36 2.81 1.20
CA ARG A 117 -28.88 2.57 2.57
C ARG A 117 -29.93 1.93 3.46
N ASP A 118 -31.20 2.11 3.13
CA ASP A 118 -32.30 1.55 3.87
C ASP A 118 -32.48 0.07 3.50
N VAL A 119 -32.42 -0.80 4.51
CA VAL A 119 -32.54 -2.25 4.35
C VAL A 119 -33.94 -2.65 3.86
N ASP A 120 -34.96 -1.86 4.16
CA ASP A 120 -36.36 -2.17 3.83
C ASP A 120 -36.81 -1.61 2.47
N SER A 121 -36.03 -0.71 1.88
CA SER A 121 -36.38 -0.07 0.60
C SER A 121 -36.35 -1.01 -0.60
N ARG A 122 -35.67 -2.17 -0.47
CA ARG A 122 -35.36 -3.10 -1.57
C ARG A 122 -34.70 -2.40 -2.77
N MET A 123 -33.86 -1.41 -2.51
CA MET A 123 -33.07 -0.72 -3.54
C MET A 123 -31.60 -1.13 -3.46
N ALA A 124 -31.01 -1.43 -4.62
CA ALA A 124 -29.59 -1.70 -4.76
C ALA A 124 -28.93 -0.61 -5.60
N CYS A 125 -27.70 -0.24 -5.24
CA CYS A 125 -26.92 0.70 -6.05
C CYS A 125 -25.94 -0.06 -6.93
N VAL A 126 -25.85 0.30 -8.20
CA VAL A 126 -24.98 -0.38 -9.18
C VAL A 126 -23.58 0.22 -9.13
N ILE A 127 -22.55 -0.63 -9.15
CA ILE A 127 -21.17 -0.17 -9.15
C ILE A 127 -20.82 0.41 -10.53
N GLU A 128 -20.31 1.64 -10.57
CA GLU A 128 -20.11 2.43 -11.80
C GLU A 128 -19.32 1.71 -12.91
N SER A 129 -18.32 0.92 -12.52
CA SER A 129 -17.40 0.19 -13.39
C SER A 129 -17.85 -1.24 -13.73
N SER A 130 -19.05 -1.65 -13.33
CA SER A 130 -19.55 -3.01 -13.48
C SER A 130 -20.26 -3.26 -14.81
N PHE A 131 -20.44 -4.53 -15.17
CA PHE A 131 -21.19 -4.93 -16.35
C PHE A 131 -22.66 -4.49 -16.25
N SER A 132 -23.27 -4.69 -15.08
CA SER A 132 -24.66 -4.29 -14.84
C SER A 132 -24.87 -2.78 -14.94
N ALA A 133 -23.86 -1.96 -14.62
CA ALA A 133 -23.95 -0.50 -14.82
C ALA A 133 -23.98 -0.11 -16.30
N GLY A 134 -23.25 -0.82 -17.16
CA GLY A 134 -23.32 -0.63 -18.60
C GLY A 134 -24.71 -0.98 -19.15
N GLN A 135 -25.21 -2.16 -18.81
CA GLN A 135 -26.54 -2.62 -19.24
C GLN A 135 -27.66 -1.70 -18.75
N TRP A 136 -27.59 -1.23 -17.50
CA TRP A 136 -28.58 -0.32 -16.95
C TRP A 136 -28.63 1.02 -17.68
N ARG A 137 -27.46 1.59 -18.00
CA ARG A 137 -27.39 2.87 -18.73
C ARG A 137 -27.85 2.76 -20.18
N GLU A 138 -27.53 1.67 -20.85
CA GLU A 138 -27.80 1.51 -22.29
C GLU A 138 -29.23 1.00 -22.54
N HIS A 139 -29.68 0.04 -21.74
CA HIS A 139 -30.92 -0.71 -22.00
C HIS A 139 -31.96 -0.58 -20.89
N GLY A 140 -31.64 0.05 -19.77
CA GLY A 140 -32.53 0.08 -18.60
C GLY A 140 -32.72 -1.30 -17.96
N ASP A 141 -31.77 -2.21 -18.15
CA ASP A 141 -31.80 -3.56 -17.57
C ASP A 141 -30.69 -3.73 -16.52
N ALA A 142 -30.99 -4.46 -15.44
CA ALA A 142 -30.10 -4.68 -14.31
C ALA A 142 -29.85 -6.18 -14.13
N PRO A 143 -28.99 -6.79 -14.98
CA PRO A 143 -28.74 -8.22 -14.92
C PRO A 143 -28.06 -8.60 -13.61
N LEU A 144 -28.37 -9.79 -13.07
CA LEU A 144 -27.85 -10.31 -11.79
C LEU A 144 -28.31 -9.55 -10.54
N LEU A 145 -29.27 -8.62 -10.68
CA LEU A 145 -29.87 -7.96 -9.54
C LEU A 145 -30.70 -8.99 -8.74
N PRO A 146 -30.63 -9.00 -7.40
CA PRO A 146 -31.43 -9.92 -6.60
C PRO A 146 -32.93 -9.72 -6.85
N ALA A 147 -33.68 -10.82 -6.86
CA ALA A 147 -35.11 -10.77 -7.12
C ALA A 147 -35.84 -9.88 -6.11
N GLY A 148 -36.74 -9.03 -6.62
CA GLY A 148 -37.47 -8.07 -5.80
C GLY A 148 -36.72 -6.78 -5.47
N PHE A 149 -35.49 -6.61 -5.95
CA PHE A 149 -34.78 -5.34 -5.85
C PHE A 149 -34.97 -4.47 -7.09
N SER A 150 -34.81 -3.16 -6.90
CA SER A 150 -34.73 -2.17 -7.99
C SER A 150 -33.44 -1.37 -7.91
N VAL A 151 -33.02 -0.78 -9.02
CA VAL A 151 -31.82 0.07 -9.06
C VAL A 151 -32.13 1.44 -8.46
N GLY A 152 -31.49 1.76 -7.34
CA GLY A 152 -31.62 3.07 -6.68
C GLY A 152 -30.61 4.12 -7.13
N GLY A 153 -29.55 3.72 -7.85
CA GLY A 153 -28.54 4.64 -8.35
C GLY A 153 -27.25 3.96 -8.79
N VAL A 154 -26.26 4.78 -9.14
CA VAL A 154 -24.91 4.34 -9.52
C VAL A 154 -23.90 4.88 -8.52
N VAL A 155 -22.98 4.04 -8.05
CA VAL A 155 -21.98 4.38 -7.05
C VAL A 155 -20.57 4.02 -7.50
N ARG A 156 -19.60 4.88 -7.18
CA ARG A 156 -18.18 4.59 -7.36
C ARG A 156 -17.60 4.03 -6.07
N VAL A 157 -17.19 2.76 -6.10
CA VAL A 157 -16.55 2.11 -4.95
C VAL A 157 -15.03 2.07 -5.17
N PRO A 158 -14.21 2.58 -4.22
CA PRO A 158 -12.76 2.49 -4.31
C PRO A 158 -12.28 1.03 -4.37
N GLY A 159 -11.27 0.76 -5.20
CA GLY A 159 -10.68 -0.58 -5.32
C GLY A 159 -11.46 -1.57 -6.20
N VAL A 160 -12.69 -1.24 -6.62
CA VAL A 160 -13.42 -2.07 -7.60
C VAL A 160 -12.99 -1.68 -9.01
N ASN A 161 -12.45 -2.65 -9.76
CA ASN A 161 -11.94 -2.44 -11.11
C ASN A 161 -13.03 -2.69 -12.17
N VAL A 162 -12.82 -2.12 -13.37
CA VAL A 162 -13.64 -2.40 -14.55
C VAL A 162 -13.53 -3.88 -14.89
N GLY A 163 -14.67 -4.55 -15.08
CA GLY A 163 -14.73 -5.99 -15.38
C GLY A 163 -14.55 -6.90 -14.17
N GLY A 164 -14.60 -6.37 -12.94
CA GLY A 164 -14.67 -7.19 -11.73
C GLY A 164 -16.00 -7.94 -11.59
N ASN A 165 -16.01 -8.95 -10.72
CA ASN A 165 -17.18 -9.79 -10.49
C ASN A 165 -18.28 -9.09 -9.69
N LEU A 166 -17.94 -8.03 -8.94
CA LEU A 166 -18.89 -7.26 -8.13
C LEU A 166 -19.71 -6.32 -9.02
N GLN A 167 -21.03 -6.46 -8.95
CA GLN A 167 -21.99 -5.68 -9.76
C GLN A 167 -22.75 -4.63 -8.93
N TYR A 168 -23.12 -4.97 -7.68
CA TYR A 168 -24.04 -4.18 -6.86
C TYR A 168 -23.48 -3.84 -5.48
N VAL A 169 -24.14 -2.90 -4.81
CA VAL A 169 -23.97 -2.56 -3.40
C VAL A 169 -25.33 -2.71 -2.71
N LEU A 170 -25.35 -3.46 -1.61
CA LEU A 170 -26.53 -3.78 -0.82
C LEU A 170 -26.29 -3.49 0.67
N PRO A 171 -27.27 -2.94 1.40
CA PRO A 171 -27.13 -2.79 2.84
C PRO A 171 -27.23 -4.16 3.54
N LEU A 172 -26.53 -4.31 4.66
CA LEU A 172 -26.52 -5.53 5.46
C LEU A 172 -27.93 -5.88 5.97
N GLY A 173 -28.38 -7.11 5.72
CA GLY A 173 -29.74 -7.57 6.07
C GLY A 173 -30.76 -7.41 4.95
N ALA A 174 -30.33 -6.94 3.77
CA ALA A 174 -31.14 -6.95 2.54
C ALA A 174 -31.13 -8.33 1.86
N VAL A 175 -30.01 -9.04 1.97
CA VAL A 175 -29.78 -10.42 1.52
C VAL A 175 -29.09 -11.21 2.63
N PRO A 176 -29.19 -12.56 2.64
CA PRO A 176 -28.39 -13.40 3.52
C PRO A 176 -26.88 -13.18 3.30
N LEU A 177 -26.09 -13.37 4.35
CA LEU A 177 -24.62 -13.37 4.27
C LEU A 177 -24.10 -14.60 3.54
N PHE A 178 -22.94 -14.46 2.89
CA PHE A 178 -22.28 -15.56 2.21
C PHE A 178 -20.85 -15.79 2.73
N PRO A 179 -20.28 -16.99 2.52
CA PRO A 179 -18.88 -17.24 2.83
C PRO A 179 -17.96 -16.27 2.07
N GLY A 180 -16.96 -15.73 2.76
CA GLY A 180 -16.11 -14.72 2.17
C GLY A 180 -15.25 -13.94 3.17
N SER A 181 -14.55 -12.92 2.66
CA SER A 181 -13.78 -12.00 3.49
C SER A 181 -14.64 -10.81 3.90
N VAL A 182 -14.61 -10.51 5.19
CA VAL A 182 -15.35 -9.40 5.81
C VAL A 182 -14.41 -8.49 6.57
N TYR A 183 -14.58 -7.18 6.42
CA TYR A 183 -13.79 -6.17 7.09
C TYR A 183 -14.63 -5.47 8.15
N VAL A 184 -14.07 -5.32 9.35
CA VAL A 184 -14.68 -4.57 10.45
C VAL A 184 -13.72 -3.52 11.01
N ASN A 185 -14.27 -2.41 11.49
CA ASN A 185 -13.50 -1.31 12.08
C ASN A 185 -13.20 -1.48 13.58
N THR A 186 -13.37 -2.70 14.13
CA THR A 186 -13.09 -3.01 15.53
C THR A 186 -12.08 -4.14 15.69
N SER A 187 -11.27 -4.06 16.73
CA SER A 187 -10.35 -5.12 17.17
C SER A 187 -10.57 -5.51 18.63
N ASP A 188 -11.65 -5.02 19.24
CA ASP A 188 -11.98 -5.37 20.63
C ASP A 188 -12.36 -6.86 20.70
N PRO A 189 -11.62 -7.69 21.47
CA PRO A 189 -11.88 -9.12 21.55
C PRO A 189 -13.25 -9.45 22.16
N GLN A 190 -13.87 -8.56 22.95
CA GLN A 190 -15.24 -8.77 23.43
C GLN A 190 -16.25 -8.57 22.30
N ARG A 191 -16.12 -7.46 21.55
CA ARG A 191 -16.99 -7.16 20.41
C ARG A 191 -16.87 -8.18 19.30
N LEU A 192 -15.66 -8.67 19.02
CA LEU A 192 -15.44 -9.71 18.02
C LEU A 192 -16.11 -11.03 18.40
N ARG A 193 -16.20 -11.37 19.70
CA ARG A 193 -16.97 -12.55 20.15
C ARG A 193 -18.46 -12.35 19.97
N GLU A 194 -18.99 -11.19 20.36
CA GLU A 194 -20.42 -10.87 20.15
C GLU A 194 -20.79 -10.89 18.66
N ILE A 195 -19.94 -10.36 17.78
CA ILE A 195 -20.10 -10.44 16.32
C ILE A 195 -20.04 -11.90 15.85
N SER A 196 -19.10 -12.69 16.35
CA SER A 196 -19.00 -14.13 16.03
C SER A 196 -20.28 -14.88 16.42
N ASP A 197 -20.82 -14.65 17.60
CA ASP A 197 -22.06 -15.30 18.07
C ASP A 197 -23.26 -14.92 17.20
N LEU A 198 -23.31 -13.68 16.70
CA LEU A 198 -24.34 -13.22 15.77
C LEU A 198 -24.14 -13.79 14.36
N LEU A 199 -22.91 -13.93 13.90
CA LEU A 199 -22.59 -14.55 12.61
C LEU A 199 -23.00 -16.02 12.58
N VAL A 200 -22.79 -16.76 13.68
CA VAL A 200 -23.24 -18.16 13.79
C VAL A 200 -24.76 -18.25 13.63
N ARG A 201 -25.53 -17.30 14.16
CA ARG A 201 -26.99 -17.22 13.94
C ARG A 201 -27.37 -16.90 12.50
N CYS A 202 -26.49 -16.24 11.76
CA CYS A 202 -26.65 -16.02 10.32
C CYS A 202 -26.23 -17.25 9.48
N GLY A 203 -25.82 -18.35 10.12
CA GLY A 203 -25.32 -19.54 9.46
C GLY A 203 -23.84 -19.47 9.07
N MET A 204 -23.07 -18.56 9.67
CA MET A 204 -21.67 -18.28 9.33
C MET A 204 -20.76 -18.56 10.52
N ASP A 205 -19.74 -19.38 10.32
CA ASP A 205 -18.63 -19.53 11.26
C ASP A 205 -17.54 -18.52 10.94
N MET A 206 -16.91 -17.98 11.97
CA MET A 206 -15.81 -17.04 11.85
C MET A 206 -14.48 -17.77 12.09
N THR A 207 -13.61 -17.81 11.09
CA THR A 207 -12.22 -18.25 11.29
C THR A 207 -11.39 -17.14 11.96
N GLN A 208 -10.19 -17.50 12.42
CA GLN A 208 -9.37 -16.67 13.32
C GLN A 208 -9.23 -15.22 12.81
N PRO A 209 -9.58 -14.20 13.64
CA PRO A 209 -9.53 -12.81 13.21
C PRO A 209 -8.10 -12.43 12.79
N GLN A 210 -7.92 -11.95 11.56
CA GLN A 210 -6.64 -11.45 11.11
C GLN A 210 -6.59 -9.94 11.29
N THR A 211 -5.71 -9.50 12.19
CA THR A 211 -5.42 -8.06 12.31
C THR A 211 -4.68 -7.63 11.05
N GLN A 212 -5.33 -6.81 10.23
CA GLN A 212 -4.71 -6.33 8.99
C GLN A 212 -3.79 -5.16 9.31
N SER A 213 -2.55 -5.47 9.66
CA SER A 213 -1.54 -4.44 9.75
C SER A 213 -1.00 -4.11 8.35
N LEU A 214 -0.85 -2.82 8.07
CA LEU A 214 -0.20 -2.35 6.84
C LEU A 214 1.21 -2.95 6.70
N TRP A 215 1.90 -3.17 7.82
CA TRP A 215 3.22 -3.81 7.84
C TRP A 215 3.19 -5.28 7.41
N SER A 216 2.21 -6.07 7.86
CA SER A 216 2.08 -7.46 7.41
C SER A 216 1.72 -7.54 5.93
N SER A 217 0.92 -6.60 5.42
CA SER A 217 0.61 -6.51 3.98
C SER A 217 1.85 -6.14 3.15
N LEU A 218 2.61 -5.12 3.57
CA LEU A 218 3.86 -4.74 2.89
C LEU A 218 4.92 -5.85 2.94
N ALA A 219 5.03 -6.58 4.05
CA ALA A 219 5.97 -7.69 4.19
C ALA A 219 5.59 -8.89 3.32
N GLY A 220 4.30 -9.08 3.05
CA GLY A 220 3.79 -10.12 2.15
C GLY A 220 3.87 -9.74 0.67
N ASP A 221 4.12 -8.47 0.33
CA ASP A 221 4.18 -8.03 -1.06
C ASP A 221 5.55 -8.33 -1.69
N SER A 222 5.55 -9.27 -2.64
CA SER A 222 6.73 -9.69 -3.40
C SER A 222 7.43 -8.52 -4.11
N PHE A 223 6.69 -7.51 -4.58
CA PHE A 223 7.26 -6.37 -5.30
C PHE A 223 8.05 -5.45 -4.35
N VAL A 224 7.53 -5.21 -3.13
CA VAL A 224 8.24 -4.49 -2.07
C VAL A 224 9.47 -5.28 -1.62
N GLY A 225 9.33 -6.59 -1.43
CA GLY A 225 10.44 -7.46 -1.03
C GLY A 225 11.60 -7.46 -2.03
N ILE A 226 11.32 -7.62 -3.32
CA ILE A 226 12.34 -7.64 -4.38
C ILE A 226 13.03 -6.27 -4.51
N THR A 227 12.27 -5.17 -4.53
CA THR A 227 12.86 -3.82 -4.65
C THR A 227 13.71 -3.45 -3.44
N LEU A 228 13.29 -3.84 -2.23
CA LEU A 228 14.08 -3.67 -1.01
C LEU A 228 15.39 -4.46 -1.06
N LEU A 229 15.34 -5.71 -1.51
CA LEU A 229 16.54 -6.55 -1.66
C LEU A 229 17.57 -5.91 -2.61
N PHE A 230 17.12 -5.46 -3.79
CA PHE A 230 17.99 -4.78 -4.75
C PHE A 230 18.57 -3.48 -4.19
N LEU A 231 17.78 -2.70 -3.45
CA LEU A 231 18.25 -1.48 -2.80
C LEU A 231 19.34 -1.80 -1.76
N VAL A 232 19.14 -2.79 -0.90
CA VAL A 232 20.14 -3.21 0.10
C VAL A 232 21.43 -3.65 -0.58
N LEU A 233 21.34 -4.48 -1.62
CA LEU A 233 22.52 -4.93 -2.37
C LEU A 233 23.24 -3.74 -3.03
N ALA A 234 22.50 -2.79 -3.59
CA ALA A 234 23.08 -1.59 -4.19
C ALA A 234 23.76 -0.69 -3.15
N LEU A 235 23.22 -0.56 -1.94
CA LEU A 235 23.85 0.18 -0.84
C LEU A 235 25.17 -0.48 -0.41
N VAL A 236 25.22 -1.82 -0.36
CA VAL A 236 26.47 -2.56 -0.08
C VAL A 236 27.49 -2.31 -1.20
N CYS A 237 27.09 -2.43 -2.47
CA CYS A 237 27.96 -2.13 -3.61
C CYS A 237 28.47 -0.68 -3.59
N ALA A 238 27.60 0.29 -3.30
CA ALA A 238 27.95 1.70 -3.18
C ALA A 238 28.99 1.92 -2.07
N CYS A 239 28.81 1.29 -0.91
CA CYS A 239 29.76 1.33 0.20
C CYS A 239 31.15 0.81 -0.23
N VAL A 240 31.19 -0.36 -0.88
CA VAL A 240 32.44 -0.95 -1.38
C VAL A 240 33.09 -0.07 -2.46
N CYS A 241 32.32 0.50 -3.39
CA CYS A 241 32.83 1.40 -4.42
C CYS A 241 33.46 2.67 -3.80
N VAL A 242 32.84 3.26 -2.79
CA VAL A 242 33.39 4.45 -2.11
C VAL A 242 34.64 4.07 -1.30
N MET A 243 34.62 2.95 -0.58
CA MET A 243 35.79 2.47 0.17
C MET A 243 36.99 2.18 -0.74
N THR A 244 36.78 1.53 -1.88
CA THR A 244 37.85 1.27 -2.85
C THR A 244 38.42 2.57 -3.43
N MET A 245 37.59 3.59 -3.68
CA MET A 245 38.07 4.91 -4.07
C MET A 245 38.95 5.59 -3.00
N GLU A 246 38.64 5.40 -1.71
CA GLU A 246 39.49 5.89 -0.62
C GLU A 246 40.84 5.18 -0.55
N THR A 247 40.88 3.87 -0.75
CA THR A 247 42.15 3.13 -0.81
C THR A 247 43.04 3.58 -1.96
N ALA A 248 42.45 4.07 -3.07
CA ALA A 248 43.19 4.61 -4.21
C ALA A 248 43.72 6.05 -3.97
N ARG A 249 43.28 6.72 -2.90
CA ARG A 249 43.59 8.13 -2.57
C ARG A 249 44.48 8.32 -1.35
N LYS A 250 45.14 7.25 -0.89
CA LYS A 250 46.10 7.27 0.22
C LYS A 250 47.14 8.41 0.10
N ALA A 251 47.63 8.68 -1.11
CA ALA A 251 48.61 9.74 -1.35
C ALA A 251 48.09 11.16 -1.06
N ASP A 252 46.83 11.48 -1.38
CA ASP A 252 46.24 12.81 -1.11
C ASP A 252 45.93 12.99 0.38
N LEU A 253 45.53 11.92 1.08
CA LEU A 253 45.35 11.92 2.53
C LEU A 253 46.67 12.17 3.26
N HIS A 254 47.75 11.52 2.83
CA HIS A 254 49.07 11.69 3.41
C HIS A 254 49.58 13.14 3.27
N VAL A 255 49.41 13.75 2.10
CA VAL A 255 49.77 15.17 1.87
C VAL A 255 48.96 16.11 2.75
N ARG A 256 47.65 15.89 2.92
CA ARG A 256 46.81 16.76 3.77
C ARG A 256 47.14 16.64 5.26
N ARG A 257 47.56 15.45 5.71
CA ARG A 257 48.04 15.24 7.08
C ARG A 257 49.36 15.97 7.34
N LEU A 258 50.26 16.03 6.36
CA LEU A 258 51.51 16.81 6.47
C LEU A 258 51.27 18.30 6.72
N PHE A 259 50.12 18.84 6.28
CA PHE A 259 49.70 20.22 6.56
C PHE A 259 48.80 20.36 7.81
N GLY A 260 48.74 19.34 8.67
CA GLY A 260 48.07 19.41 9.98
C GLY A 260 46.55 19.20 9.96
N ALA A 261 45.97 18.71 8.87
CA ALA A 261 44.54 18.44 8.81
C ALA A 261 44.16 17.23 9.69
N THR A 262 43.21 17.43 10.61
CA THR A 262 42.66 16.33 11.43
C THR A 262 41.70 15.46 10.60
N GLY A 263 41.66 14.15 10.84
CA GLY A 263 40.79 13.22 10.09
C GLY A 263 39.31 13.61 10.10
N ARG A 264 38.83 14.23 11.18
CA ARG A 264 37.46 14.74 11.32
C ARG A 264 37.16 15.93 10.41
N GLN A 265 38.12 16.84 10.20
CA GLN A 265 37.98 17.98 9.30
C GLN A 265 37.97 17.53 7.83
N VAL A 266 38.79 16.53 7.48
CA VAL A 266 38.80 15.92 6.15
C VAL A 266 37.47 15.22 5.86
N TRP A 267 36.96 14.42 6.81
CA TRP A 267 35.66 13.77 6.71
C TRP A 267 34.51 14.77 6.53
N ALA A 268 34.41 15.78 7.39
CA ALA A 268 33.34 16.78 7.31
C ALA A 268 33.37 17.60 6.01
N GLY A 269 34.56 17.95 5.53
CA GLY A 269 34.74 18.65 4.25
C GLY A 269 34.29 17.82 3.05
N ARG A 270 34.57 16.51 3.05
CA ARG A 270 34.18 15.61 1.97
C ARG A 270 32.69 15.29 1.96
N VAL A 271 32.11 14.99 3.12
CA VAL A 271 30.65 14.80 3.25
C VAL A 271 29.93 16.03 2.74
N ARG A 272 30.34 17.23 3.15
CA ARG A 272 29.74 18.49 2.68
C ARG A 272 29.88 18.69 1.16
N ALA A 273 31.03 18.35 0.60
CA ALA A 273 31.27 18.44 -0.85
C ALA A 273 30.46 17.39 -1.65
N ALA A 274 30.08 16.28 -1.03
CA ALA A 274 29.30 15.21 -1.66
C ALA A 274 27.78 15.48 -1.67
N ILE A 275 27.25 16.36 -0.82
CA ILE A 275 25.79 16.63 -0.74
C ILE A 275 25.20 17.08 -2.08
N VAL A 276 25.86 18.03 -2.76
CA VAL A 276 25.38 18.58 -4.05
C VAL A 276 25.33 17.51 -5.15
N PRO A 277 26.40 16.74 -5.44
CA PRO A 277 26.33 15.69 -6.44
C PRO A 277 25.38 14.55 -6.05
N ILE A 278 25.20 14.27 -4.74
CA ILE A 278 24.22 13.29 -4.27
C ILE A 278 22.80 13.75 -4.59
N ALA A 279 22.44 14.98 -4.20
CA ALA A 279 21.11 15.52 -4.46
C ALA A 279 20.82 15.58 -5.97
N ALA A 280 21.78 16.03 -6.78
CA ALA A 280 21.63 16.08 -8.24
C ALA A 280 21.49 14.68 -8.85
N GLY A 281 22.31 13.71 -8.41
CA GLY A 281 22.25 12.33 -8.88
C GLY A 281 20.92 11.66 -8.52
N VAL A 282 20.51 11.74 -7.25
CA VAL A 282 19.23 11.18 -6.79
C VAL A 282 18.06 11.83 -7.51
N LEU A 283 18.06 13.16 -7.69
CA LEU A 283 17.02 13.84 -8.45
C LEU A 283 16.95 13.29 -9.89
N ALA A 284 18.08 13.22 -10.58
CA ALA A 284 18.14 12.66 -11.93
C ALA A 284 17.64 11.21 -11.96
N GLY A 285 18.00 10.39 -10.97
CA GLY A 285 17.55 9.01 -10.83
C GLY A 285 16.04 8.89 -10.60
N THR A 286 15.47 9.72 -9.73
CA THR A 286 14.00 9.75 -9.48
C THR A 286 13.22 10.18 -10.72
N VAL A 287 13.70 11.20 -11.45
CA VAL A 287 13.09 11.64 -12.70
C VAL A 287 13.19 10.55 -13.77
N LEU A 288 14.36 9.92 -13.92
CA LEU A 288 14.54 8.80 -14.84
C LEU A 288 13.60 7.63 -14.52
N SER A 289 13.43 7.31 -13.23
CA SER A 289 12.52 6.26 -12.78
C SER A 289 11.06 6.58 -13.10
N ALA A 290 10.61 7.84 -12.95
CA ALA A 290 9.27 8.21 -13.43
C ALA A 290 9.08 7.93 -14.90
N VAL A 291 10.05 8.34 -15.72
CA VAL A 291 9.98 8.12 -17.16
C VAL A 291 9.85 6.63 -17.45
N LEU A 292 10.69 5.80 -16.82
CA LEU A 292 10.61 4.34 -16.96
C LEU A 292 9.25 3.78 -16.53
N ILE A 293 8.71 4.23 -15.39
CA ILE A 293 7.40 3.79 -14.90
C ILE A 293 6.29 4.17 -15.87
N THR A 294 6.29 5.41 -16.39
CA THR A 294 5.28 5.86 -17.36
C THR A 294 5.35 5.05 -18.66
N VAL A 295 6.55 4.73 -19.14
CA VAL A 295 6.77 3.94 -20.36
C VAL A 295 6.32 2.50 -20.18
N VAL A 296 6.67 1.86 -19.06
CA VAL A 296 6.36 0.44 -18.81
C VAL A 296 4.89 0.24 -18.44
N SER A 297 4.32 1.11 -17.61
CA SER A 297 2.96 0.95 -17.09
C SER A 297 1.88 1.60 -17.96
N GLY A 298 2.25 2.37 -18.99
CA GLY A 298 1.29 3.11 -19.85
C GLY A 298 0.46 4.18 -19.13
N ARG A 299 0.75 4.44 -17.84
CA ARG A 299 0.07 5.45 -17.03
C ARG A 299 0.70 6.80 -17.33
N THR A 300 -0.08 7.72 -17.90
CA THR A 300 0.38 9.07 -18.22
C THR A 300 0.37 9.95 -16.97
N GLY A 301 1.50 10.58 -16.68
CA GLY A 301 1.65 11.56 -15.59
C GLY A 301 2.81 11.25 -14.64
N ILE A 302 3.48 12.31 -14.17
CA ILE A 302 4.34 12.22 -12.98
C ILE A 302 3.42 11.79 -11.84
N GLY A 303 3.79 10.71 -11.15
CA GLY A 303 2.99 10.17 -10.06
C GLY A 303 2.60 11.16 -8.97
N PRO A 304 1.85 10.67 -7.96
CA PRO A 304 1.49 11.51 -6.83
C PRO A 304 2.76 12.10 -6.22
N ALA A 305 2.76 13.42 -6.02
CA ALA A 305 3.90 14.18 -5.53
C ALA A 305 4.48 13.60 -4.24
N ALA A 306 3.64 12.94 -3.43
CA ALA A 306 4.05 12.23 -2.22
C ALA A 306 5.01 11.06 -2.47
N ALA A 307 4.74 10.19 -3.47
CA ALA A 307 5.64 9.07 -3.80
C ALA A 307 6.97 9.59 -4.34
N PHE A 308 6.93 10.67 -5.13
CA PHE A 308 8.10 11.36 -5.64
C PHE A 308 8.96 11.97 -4.53
N ALA A 309 8.35 12.71 -3.61
CA ALA A 309 9.03 13.30 -2.47
C ALA A 309 9.63 12.21 -1.57
N ALA A 310 8.88 11.14 -1.30
CA ALA A 310 9.37 10.00 -0.52
C ALA A 310 10.60 9.35 -1.18
N ALA A 311 10.57 9.12 -2.50
CA ALA A 311 11.69 8.60 -3.25
C ALA A 311 12.94 9.50 -3.17
N PHE A 312 12.76 10.79 -3.39
CA PHE A 312 13.86 11.76 -3.37
C PHE A 312 14.47 11.92 -1.98
N ILE A 313 13.65 12.06 -0.94
CA ILE A 313 14.11 12.22 0.44
C ILE A 313 14.82 10.95 0.90
N SER A 314 14.18 9.78 0.75
CA SER A 314 14.77 8.50 1.18
C SER A 314 16.07 8.20 0.43
N GLY A 315 16.09 8.37 -0.90
CA GLY A 315 17.28 8.17 -1.72
C GLY A 315 18.43 9.11 -1.35
N THR A 316 18.13 10.39 -1.08
CA THR A 316 19.15 11.37 -0.69
C THR A 316 19.73 11.05 0.69
N VAL A 317 18.87 10.73 1.67
CA VAL A 317 19.28 10.38 3.03
C VAL A 317 20.11 9.09 3.04
N LEU A 318 19.65 8.04 2.37
CA LEU A 318 20.36 6.76 2.29
C LEU A 318 21.73 6.91 1.63
N THR A 319 21.78 7.62 0.50
CA THR A 319 23.03 7.84 -0.24
C THR A 319 24.02 8.66 0.59
N ALA A 320 23.54 9.72 1.27
CA ALA A 320 24.37 10.53 2.15
C ALA A 320 24.93 9.72 3.34
N LEU A 321 24.09 8.89 3.97
CA LEU A 321 24.52 8.02 5.07
C LEU A 321 25.56 7.00 4.63
N VAL A 322 25.33 6.29 3.52
CA VAL A 322 26.29 5.30 2.99
C VAL A 322 27.60 5.97 2.60
N THR A 323 27.56 7.13 1.94
CA THR A 323 28.78 7.87 1.57
C THR A 323 29.54 8.33 2.80
N ALA A 324 28.86 8.87 3.82
CA ALA A 324 29.49 9.32 5.05
C ALA A 324 30.09 8.16 5.87
N LEU A 325 29.41 7.01 5.93
CA LEU A 325 29.89 5.79 6.57
C LEU A 325 31.12 5.23 5.86
N ALA A 326 31.08 5.12 4.52
CA ALA A 326 32.18 4.59 3.72
C ALA A 326 33.42 5.48 3.80
N GLU A 327 33.27 6.80 3.78
CA GLU A 327 34.36 7.76 4.00
C GLU A 327 34.95 7.62 5.40
N TRP A 328 34.11 7.48 6.43
CA TRP A 328 34.59 7.29 7.80
C TRP A 328 35.38 5.98 7.96
N LEU A 329 34.86 4.88 7.42
CA LEU A 329 35.54 3.58 7.43
C LEU A 329 36.86 3.61 6.65
N GLY A 330 36.88 4.24 5.47
CA GLY A 330 38.09 4.36 4.64
C GLY A 330 39.20 5.18 5.30
N ILE A 331 38.85 6.28 5.99
CA ILE A 331 39.80 7.09 6.75
C ILE A 331 40.36 6.27 7.93
N ARG A 332 39.50 5.58 8.67
CA ARG A 332 39.89 4.77 9.84
C ARG A 332 40.78 3.57 9.46
N SER A 333 40.45 2.85 8.39
CA SER A 333 41.27 1.72 7.92
C SER A 333 42.67 2.14 7.50
N ASN A 334 42.85 3.38 7.04
CA ASN A 334 44.16 3.91 6.70
C ASN A 334 44.97 4.31 7.96
N ASP A 335 44.30 4.72 9.05
CA ASP A 335 44.96 5.00 10.33
C ASP A 335 45.57 3.76 10.99
N GLU A 336 44.97 2.59 10.77
CA GLU A 336 45.46 1.32 11.32
C GLU A 336 46.66 0.75 10.54
N VAL A 337 46.87 1.18 9.29
CA VAL A 337 47.99 0.73 8.43
C VAL A 337 49.24 1.61 8.59
N GLU A 338 49.09 2.86 9.04
CA GLU A 338 50.21 3.79 9.29
C GLU A 338 50.79 3.70 10.73
N ARG A 339 50.24 2.86 11.61
CA ARG A 339 50.80 2.52 12.93
C ARG A 339 51.64 1.26 12.87
#